data_AF-A0AA37GVW6-F1
#
_entry.id   AF-A0AA37GVW6-F1
#
_cell.length_a   1.000
_cell.length_b   1.000
_cell.length_c   1.000
_cell.angle_alpha   90.00
_cell.angle_beta   90.00
_cell.angle_gamma   90.00
#
_symmetry.space_group_name_H-M   'P 1'
#
loop_
_entity.id
_entity.type
_entity.pdbx_description
1 polymer ?
#
loop_
_entity_poly.entity_id
_entity_poly.type
_entity_poly.pdbx_seq_one_letter_code
_entity_poly.pdbx_strand_id
1 'polypeptide(L)'
;MSGPTSNDGCLAEVLSSLKSIQQTQSDLVAAVESLNHRYQQLAGDADVAALGPGSSLGEAPDRPRTPAVPRRVLLIGINPLPMKWGELDPHTRGPVVVSRSSTTIGKRNGLGGSYSIYYALAVASKQLNLEHRPDFTNTEPAANIGPFPQWGDPKKIVAMDPWGHLAPWLFKDTIEKQNGKGKPAWPPLSLNEPLD
;
A
#
# COMPACT_ATOMS: atom_id res chain seq x y z
N MET A 1 -68.38 19.85 12.91
CA MET A 1 -67.37 19.72 13.99
C MET A 1 -66.08 19.24 13.33
N SER A 2 -65.14 20.16 13.16
CA SER A 2 -63.97 20.01 12.29
C SER A 2 -62.91 19.12 12.94
N GLY A 3 -62.43 18.11 12.22
CA GLY A 3 -61.41 17.17 12.69
C GLY A 3 -60.01 17.80 12.72
N PRO A 4 -59.19 17.56 13.76
CA PRO A 4 -57.82 18.06 13.81
C PRO A 4 -56.79 16.95 13.43
N THR A 5 -55.51 17.36 13.26
CA THR A 5 -54.28 16.56 13.49
C THR A 5 -53.61 15.71 12.40
N SER A 6 -53.43 16.17 11.16
CA SER A 6 -52.42 15.55 10.25
C SER A 6 -51.13 16.37 10.08
N ASN A 7 -51.22 17.70 10.05
CA ASN A 7 -50.05 18.56 9.77
C ASN A 7 -49.17 18.81 11.01
N ASP A 8 -49.76 18.77 12.21
CA ASP A 8 -49.02 19.06 13.46
C ASP A 8 -48.01 17.95 13.82
N GLY A 9 -48.30 16.69 13.48
CA GLY A 9 -47.38 15.57 13.70
C GLY A 9 -46.14 15.62 12.79
N CYS A 10 -46.33 16.00 11.52
CA CYS A 10 -45.24 16.15 10.56
C CYS A 10 -44.27 17.29 10.95
N LEU A 11 -44.81 18.42 11.42
CA LEU A 11 -43.98 19.53 11.90
C LEU A 11 -43.19 19.16 13.15
N ALA A 12 -43.78 18.40 14.08
CA ALA A 12 -43.08 17.92 15.27
C ALA A 12 -41.90 16.99 14.92
N GLU A 13 -42.07 16.13 13.92
CA GLU A 13 -41.02 15.22 13.45
C GLU A 13 -39.86 15.98 12.77
N VAL A 14 -40.18 16.99 11.95
CA VAL A 14 -39.18 17.87 11.31
C VAL A 14 -38.38 18.65 12.37
N LEU A 15 -39.04 19.19 13.39
CA LEU A 15 -38.37 19.90 14.48
C LEU A 15 -37.48 18.96 15.31
N SER A 16 -37.90 17.72 15.54
CA SER A 16 -37.06 16.73 16.23
C SER A 16 -35.80 16.39 15.43
N SER A 17 -35.93 16.28 14.10
CA SER A 17 -34.82 16.02 13.19
C SER A 17 -33.83 17.19 13.15
N LEU A 18 -34.33 18.43 13.07
CA LEU A 18 -33.51 19.64 13.13
C LEU A 18 -32.72 19.74 14.44
N LYS A 19 -33.37 19.43 15.58
CA LYS A 19 -32.70 19.42 16.89
C LYS A 19 -31.61 18.35 16.97
N SER A 20 -31.85 17.16 16.41
CA SER A 20 -30.86 16.07 16.33
C SER A 20 -29.65 16.46 15.47
N ILE A 21 -29.89 17.08 14.31
CA ILE A 21 -28.83 17.57 13.44
C ILE A 21 -28.00 18.65 14.14
N GLN A 22 -28.66 19.60 14.81
CA GLN A 22 -27.98 20.65 15.57
C GLN A 22 -27.09 20.07 16.67
N GLN A 23 -27.56 19.06 17.40
CA GLN A 23 -26.77 18.39 18.43
C GLN A 23 -25.55 17.70 17.83
N THR A 24 -25.74 16.94 16.75
CA THR A 24 -24.66 16.22 16.06
C THR A 24 -23.59 17.19 15.54
N GLN A 25 -24.00 18.34 15.01
CA GLN A 25 -23.07 19.38 14.56
C GLN A 25 -22.25 19.97 15.72
N SER A 26 -22.88 20.20 16.88
CA SER A 26 -22.16 20.66 18.08
C SER A 26 -21.12 19.64 18.55
N ASP A 27 -21.46 18.36 18.54
CA ASP A 27 -20.56 17.30 18.98
C ASP A 27 -19.37 17.13 18.02
N LEU A 28 -19.59 17.28 16.71
CA LEU A 28 -18.52 17.25 15.70
C LEU A 28 -17.55 18.42 15.86
N VAL A 29 -18.05 19.63 16.15
CA VAL A 29 -17.20 20.81 16.39
C VAL A 29 -16.30 20.57 17.61
N ALA A 30 -16.86 20.04 18.70
CA ALA A 30 -16.07 19.70 19.90
C ALA A 30 -15.00 18.64 19.63
N ALA A 31 -15.30 17.64 18.78
CA ALA A 31 -14.34 16.61 18.38
C ALA A 31 -13.18 17.19 17.55
N VAL A 32 -13.46 18.13 16.65
CA VAL A 32 -12.44 18.83 15.85
C VAL A 32 -11.54 19.69 16.75
N GLU A 33 -12.11 20.40 17.71
CA GLU A 33 -11.34 21.21 18.67
C GLU A 33 -10.40 20.33 19.52
N SER A 34 -10.88 19.17 19.97
CA SER A 34 -10.05 18.18 20.70
C SER A 34 -8.87 17.68 19.87
N LEU A 35 -9.08 17.42 18.57
CA LEU A 35 -8.01 17.05 17.65
C LEU A 35 -6.98 18.17 17.45
N ASN A 36 -7.45 19.41 17.34
CA ASN A 36 -6.59 20.57 17.15
C ASN A 36 -5.72 20.81 18.40
N HIS A 37 -6.30 20.70 19.61
CA HIS A 37 -5.55 20.80 20.86
C HIS A 37 -4.47 19.71 20.98
N ARG A 38 -4.81 18.47 20.57
CA ARG A 38 -3.85 17.35 20.55
C ARG A 38 -2.69 17.61 19.57
N TYR A 39 -2.98 18.20 18.41
CA TYR A 39 -1.95 18.58 17.45
C TYR A 39 -1.00 19.65 18.02
N GLN A 40 -1.54 20.66 18.70
CA GLN A 40 -0.73 21.72 19.32
C GLN A 40 0.15 21.20 20.46
N GLN A 41 -0.33 20.24 21.26
CA GLN A 41 0.48 19.58 22.28
C GLN A 41 1.64 18.76 21.69
N LEU A 42 1.42 18.11 20.54
CA LEU A 42 2.49 17.39 19.82
C LEU A 42 3.46 18.33 19.09
N ALA A 43 2.98 19.50 18.65
CA ALA A 43 3.81 20.50 17.97
C ALA A 43 4.68 21.31 18.94
N GLY A 44 4.28 21.41 20.22
CA GLY A 44 5.02 22.15 21.26
C GLY A 44 6.35 21.53 21.70
N ASP A 45 6.61 20.26 21.37
CA ASP A 45 7.89 19.58 21.65
C ASP A 45 8.95 19.82 20.55
N ALA A 46 8.61 20.54 19.47
CA ALA A 46 9.56 21.00 18.46
C ALA A 46 9.92 22.46 18.74
N ASP A 47 11.09 22.70 19.32
CA ASP A 47 11.65 24.02 19.61
C ASP A 47 11.84 24.84 18.31
N VAL A 48 10.81 25.59 17.89
CA VAL A 48 10.78 26.42 16.67
C VAL A 48 11.31 27.85 16.88
N ALA A 49 11.83 28.18 18.06
CA ALA A 49 12.32 29.53 18.36
C ALA A 49 13.68 29.91 17.72
N ALA A 50 14.33 29.02 16.96
CA ALA A 50 15.71 29.22 16.49
C ALA A 50 15.86 29.67 15.01
N LEU A 51 14.82 30.12 14.32
CA LEU A 51 14.93 30.56 12.92
C LEU A 51 14.65 32.06 12.75
N GLY A 52 15.69 32.87 12.99
CA GLY A 52 15.77 34.23 12.44
C GLY A 52 16.08 34.23 10.94
N PRO A 53 15.80 35.32 10.20
CA PRO A 53 15.90 35.31 8.74
C PRO A 53 17.35 35.53 8.28
N GLY A 54 17.86 34.53 7.54
CA GLY A 54 18.83 34.58 6.45
C GLY A 54 20.08 35.46 6.56
N SER A 55 21.27 34.83 6.53
CA SER A 55 22.42 35.31 5.74
C SER A 55 23.51 34.24 5.55
N SER A 56 24.06 34.26 4.32
CA SER A 56 25.36 33.76 3.85
C SER A 56 25.66 32.26 3.76
N LEU A 57 26.02 31.86 2.53
CA LEU A 57 26.84 30.71 2.16
C LEU A 57 28.05 30.59 3.10
N GLY A 58 28.11 29.50 3.85
CA GLY A 58 29.23 29.14 4.70
C GLY A 58 29.22 27.64 4.97
N GLU A 59 30.34 27.00 4.62
CA GLU A 59 30.73 25.61 4.85
C GLU A 59 30.01 24.95 6.04
N ALA A 60 29.31 23.84 5.80
CA ALA A 60 28.66 23.08 6.87
C ALA A 60 29.74 22.40 7.73
N PRO A 61 29.74 22.57 9.07
CA PRO A 61 30.63 21.82 9.93
C PRO A 61 30.26 20.33 9.86
N ASP A 62 31.28 19.50 9.69
CA ASP A 62 31.21 18.03 9.66
C ASP A 62 30.62 17.53 10.99
N ARG A 63 29.28 17.43 11.03
CA ARG A 63 28.60 16.73 12.11
C ARG A 63 28.68 15.24 11.77
N PRO A 64 29.18 14.39 12.68
CA PRO A 64 29.15 12.95 12.46
C PRO A 64 27.69 12.55 12.27
N ARG A 65 27.33 12.18 11.03
CA ARG A 65 26.05 11.58 10.72
C ARG A 65 26.01 10.25 11.47
N THR A 66 25.41 10.26 12.65
CA THR A 66 25.05 9.02 13.33
C THR A 66 24.22 8.21 12.32
N PRO A 67 24.59 6.96 12.00
CA PRO A 67 23.84 6.19 11.02
C PRO A 67 22.40 6.09 11.54
N ALA A 68 21.46 6.70 10.81
CA ALA A 68 20.05 6.54 11.07
C ALA A 68 19.76 5.05 10.89
N VAL A 69 19.72 4.31 12.00
CA VAL A 69 19.26 2.92 12.00
C VAL A 69 17.86 2.97 11.40
N PRO A 70 17.59 2.28 10.27
CA PRO A 70 16.25 2.28 9.71
C PRO A 70 15.33 1.76 10.81
N ARG A 71 14.41 2.60 11.29
CA ARG A 71 13.38 2.19 12.24
C ARG A 71 12.53 1.15 11.51
N ARG A 72 12.91 -0.12 11.66
CA ARG A 72 12.16 -1.27 11.22
C ARG A 72 10.84 -1.21 11.99
N VAL A 73 9.80 -0.70 11.35
CA VAL A 73 8.43 -0.87 11.83
C VAL A 73 8.22 -2.38 11.82
N LEU A 74 8.43 -3.00 12.98
CA LEU A 74 8.13 -4.41 13.19
C LEU A 74 6.61 -4.52 13.14
N LEU A 75 6.06 -4.71 11.95
CA LEU A 75 4.74 -5.30 11.82
C LEU A 75 4.83 -6.70 12.44
N ILE A 76 4.32 -6.81 13.66
CA ILE A 76 4.28 -8.05 14.43
C ILE A 76 3.64 -9.14 13.54
N GLY A 77 4.35 -10.24 13.31
CA GLY A 77 3.87 -11.37 12.49
C GLY A 77 4.26 -11.36 11.00
N ILE A 78 5.03 -10.36 10.51
CA ILE A 78 5.51 -10.33 9.12
C ILE A 78 6.98 -10.79 9.07
N ASN A 79 7.24 -11.89 8.36
CA ASN A 79 8.58 -12.42 8.08
C ASN A 79 8.82 -12.41 6.55
N PRO A 80 9.21 -11.25 5.98
CA PRO A 80 9.34 -11.07 4.53
C PRO A 80 10.48 -11.93 3.97
N LEU A 81 10.39 -12.30 2.70
CA LEU A 81 11.51 -12.98 2.05
C LEU A 81 12.74 -12.04 2.01
N PRO A 82 13.93 -12.53 2.41
CA PRO A 82 15.15 -11.73 2.39
C PRO A 82 15.48 -11.32 0.96
N MET A 83 15.88 -10.06 0.79
CA MET A 83 16.25 -9.49 -0.49
C MET A 83 17.47 -8.57 -0.34
N LYS A 84 18.39 -8.66 -1.29
CA LYS A 84 19.54 -7.74 -1.45
C LYS A 84 19.33 -6.90 -2.70
N TRP A 85 18.75 -5.70 -2.51
CA TRP A 85 18.55 -4.77 -3.63
C TRP A 85 19.89 -4.31 -4.22
N GLY A 86 19.96 -4.17 -5.55
CA GLY A 86 21.18 -3.77 -6.25
C GLY A 86 22.18 -4.90 -6.50
N GLU A 87 21.83 -6.16 -6.19
CA GLU A 87 22.63 -7.31 -6.60
C GLU A 87 22.36 -7.65 -8.08
N LEU A 88 23.43 -7.93 -8.85
CA LEU A 88 23.32 -8.22 -10.27
C LEU A 88 22.72 -9.62 -10.52
N ASP A 89 23.12 -10.59 -9.70
CA ASP A 89 22.59 -11.96 -9.78
C ASP A 89 21.15 -12.02 -9.23
N PRO A 90 20.16 -12.43 -10.03
CA PRO A 90 18.76 -12.48 -9.61
C PRO A 90 18.52 -13.46 -8.45
N HIS A 91 19.26 -14.57 -8.37
CA HIS A 91 19.07 -15.56 -7.31
C HIS A 91 19.56 -15.04 -5.95
N THR A 92 20.71 -14.38 -5.92
CA THR A 92 21.27 -13.76 -4.71
C THR A 92 20.51 -12.51 -4.30
N ARG A 93 20.01 -11.73 -5.27
CA ARG A 93 19.11 -10.59 -5.04
C ARG A 93 17.82 -11.02 -4.35
N GLY A 94 17.19 -12.07 -4.85
CA GLY A 94 15.89 -12.56 -4.40
C GLY A 94 14.69 -11.84 -5.08
N PRO A 95 13.49 -12.46 -5.03
CA PRO A 95 12.31 -11.96 -5.74
C PRO A 95 11.63 -10.79 -5.05
N VAL A 96 11.09 -9.85 -5.84
CA VAL A 96 10.13 -8.85 -5.36
C VAL A 96 8.77 -9.50 -5.20
N VAL A 97 8.27 -9.51 -3.97
CA VAL A 97 7.02 -10.18 -3.59
C VAL A 97 6.04 -9.16 -3.04
N VAL A 98 4.92 -9.03 -3.75
CA VAL A 98 3.77 -8.18 -3.45
C VAL A 98 2.50 -9.01 -3.21
N SER A 99 2.52 -9.97 -2.27
CA SER A 99 1.37 -10.89 -2.10
C SER A 99 0.25 -10.26 -1.27
N ARG A 100 -1.00 -10.64 -1.60
CA ARG A 100 -2.22 -10.30 -0.85
C ARG A 100 -2.96 -11.52 -0.28
N SER A 101 -2.52 -12.73 -0.57
CA SER A 101 -3.14 -13.93 0.01
C SER A 101 -2.84 -13.99 1.51
N SER A 102 -3.83 -14.41 2.30
CA SER A 102 -3.73 -14.46 3.77
C SER A 102 -2.56 -15.31 4.27
N THR A 103 -2.15 -16.33 3.50
CA THR A 103 -1.03 -17.22 3.85
C THR A 103 0.35 -16.61 3.53
N THR A 104 0.42 -15.72 2.53
CA THR A 104 1.69 -15.20 1.99
C THR A 104 1.86 -13.68 2.18
N ILE A 105 0.86 -12.99 2.73
CA ILE A 105 0.92 -11.56 3.09
C ILE A 105 2.09 -11.26 4.05
N GLY A 106 2.41 -12.20 4.95
CA GLY A 106 3.54 -12.11 5.86
C GLY A 106 4.91 -12.25 5.19
N LYS A 107 4.97 -12.67 3.92
CA LYS A 107 6.20 -12.94 3.16
C LYS A 107 6.56 -11.82 2.18
N ARG A 108 5.68 -10.83 1.99
CA ARG A 108 5.86 -9.74 1.02
C ARG A 108 6.96 -8.77 1.45
N ASN A 109 7.78 -8.35 0.49
CA ASN A 109 8.80 -7.30 0.67
C ASN A 109 8.47 -6.02 -0.11
N GLY A 110 7.41 -6.04 -0.93
CA GLY A 110 6.92 -4.89 -1.68
C GLY A 110 5.44 -4.56 -1.41
N LEU A 111 5.04 -3.37 -1.85
CA LEU A 111 3.66 -2.88 -1.82
C LEU A 111 3.05 -2.92 -3.22
N GLY A 112 1.73 -3.11 -3.29
CA GLY A 112 0.98 -3.05 -4.54
C GLY A 112 0.90 -1.63 -5.09
N GLY A 113 0.88 -1.51 -6.42
CA GLY A 113 0.69 -0.23 -7.11
C GLY A 113 -0.79 0.13 -7.31
N SER A 114 -1.04 1.26 -7.98
CA SER A 114 -2.36 1.76 -8.34
C SER A 114 -3.23 0.75 -9.09
N TYR A 115 -2.63 -0.14 -9.88
CA TYR A 115 -3.33 -1.20 -10.61
C TYR A 115 -3.95 -2.28 -9.72
N SER A 116 -3.66 -2.31 -8.42
CA SER A 116 -4.29 -3.24 -7.47
C SER A 116 -5.80 -3.03 -7.32
N ILE A 117 -6.30 -1.85 -7.68
CA ILE A 117 -7.73 -1.49 -7.68
C ILE A 117 -8.52 -2.34 -8.66
N TYR A 118 -7.99 -2.59 -9.87
CA TYR A 118 -8.66 -3.40 -10.89
C TYR A 118 -8.89 -4.83 -10.41
N TYR A 119 -7.90 -5.41 -9.71
CA TYR A 119 -8.09 -6.72 -9.10
C TYR A 119 -9.16 -6.71 -8.02
N ALA A 120 -9.16 -5.69 -7.15
CA ALA A 120 -10.15 -5.59 -6.08
C ALA A 120 -11.57 -5.50 -6.67
N LEU A 121 -11.73 -4.73 -7.76
CA LEU A 121 -12.97 -4.62 -8.50
C LEU A 121 -13.38 -5.97 -9.12
N ALA A 122 -12.46 -6.68 -9.78
CA ALA A 122 -12.74 -7.97 -10.41
C ALA A 122 -13.14 -9.06 -9.40
N VAL A 123 -12.51 -9.07 -8.22
CA VAL A 123 -12.91 -9.96 -7.11
C VAL A 123 -14.28 -9.57 -6.57
N ALA A 124 -14.53 -8.27 -6.35
CA ALA A 124 -15.80 -7.78 -5.82
C ALA A 124 -16.97 -8.03 -6.78
N SER A 125 -16.74 -7.89 -8.10
CA SER A 125 -17.72 -8.18 -9.15
C SER A 125 -17.88 -9.68 -9.43
N LYS A 126 -17.15 -10.55 -8.71
CA LYS A 126 -17.10 -12.00 -8.90
C LYS A 126 -16.67 -12.44 -10.30
N GLN A 127 -16.02 -11.56 -11.07
CA GLN A 127 -15.43 -11.88 -12.37
C GLN A 127 -14.07 -12.60 -12.23
N LEU A 128 -13.48 -12.55 -11.03
CA LEU A 128 -12.21 -13.21 -10.74
C LEU A 128 -12.31 -14.02 -9.44
N ASN A 129 -12.00 -15.31 -9.52
CA ASN A 129 -11.92 -16.17 -8.35
C ASN A 129 -10.64 -15.85 -7.55
N LEU A 130 -10.76 -15.74 -6.23
CA LEU A 130 -9.62 -15.54 -5.32
C LEU A 130 -8.59 -16.67 -5.38
N GLU A 131 -9.03 -17.88 -5.72
CA GLU A 131 -8.20 -19.08 -5.82
C GLU A 131 -7.62 -19.28 -7.24
N HIS A 132 -7.83 -18.31 -8.14
CA HIS A 132 -7.37 -18.42 -9.51
C HIS A 132 -5.84 -18.39 -9.62
N ARG A 133 -5.26 -19.39 -10.29
CA ARG A 133 -3.82 -19.51 -10.57
C ARG A 133 -3.49 -18.95 -11.95
N PRO A 134 -2.43 -18.14 -12.11
CA PRO A 134 -1.99 -17.68 -13.41
C PRO A 134 -1.31 -18.80 -14.15
N ASP A 135 -1.73 -18.99 -15.39
CA ASP A 135 -0.94 -19.72 -16.35
C ASP A 135 0.06 -18.76 -16.99
N PHE A 136 1.35 -19.08 -16.86
CA PHE A 136 2.44 -18.31 -17.46
C PHE A 136 2.93 -18.95 -18.76
N THR A 137 2.24 -19.98 -19.28
CA THR A 137 2.53 -20.58 -20.57
C THR A 137 2.47 -19.52 -21.67
N ASN A 138 3.53 -19.44 -22.49
CA ASN A 138 3.67 -18.47 -23.58
C ASN A 138 3.60 -16.98 -23.15
N THR A 139 3.91 -16.69 -21.88
CA THR A 139 4.05 -15.30 -21.39
C THR A 139 5.49 -14.81 -21.41
N GLU A 140 6.37 -15.55 -22.10
CA GLU A 140 7.78 -15.22 -22.17
C GLU A 140 8.00 -13.85 -22.82
N PRO A 141 9.00 -13.07 -22.33
CA PRO A 141 9.27 -11.77 -22.89
C PRO A 141 9.56 -11.85 -24.38
N ALA A 142 8.88 -11.01 -25.18
CA ALA A 142 9.11 -10.94 -26.62
C ALA A 142 10.54 -10.50 -26.99
N ALA A 143 11.24 -9.86 -26.06
CA ALA A 143 12.63 -9.46 -26.20
C ALA A 143 13.40 -9.73 -24.91
N ASN A 144 14.67 -10.13 -25.05
CA ASN A 144 15.59 -10.22 -23.94
C ASN A 144 16.13 -8.81 -23.60
N ILE A 145 15.90 -8.33 -22.38
CA ILE A 145 16.32 -7.00 -21.93
C ILE A 145 17.44 -7.15 -20.90
N GLY A 146 18.55 -6.46 -21.16
CA GLY A 146 19.69 -6.42 -20.24
C GLY A 146 20.56 -7.69 -20.24
N PRO A 147 21.42 -7.87 -19.22
CA PRO A 147 21.58 -7.00 -18.05
C PRO A 147 22.30 -5.69 -18.37
N PHE A 148 21.83 -4.59 -17.77
CA PHE A 148 22.53 -3.30 -17.81
C PHE A 148 23.36 -3.11 -16.54
N PRO A 149 24.56 -2.49 -16.60
CA PRO A 149 25.40 -2.28 -15.41
C PRO A 149 24.70 -1.52 -14.28
N GLN A 150 23.75 -0.64 -14.59
CA GLN A 150 23.03 0.13 -13.56
C GLN A 150 22.11 -0.73 -12.67
N TRP A 151 21.79 -1.97 -13.08
CA TRP A 151 20.94 -2.88 -12.31
C TRP A 151 21.65 -3.48 -11.09
N GLY A 152 22.99 -3.59 -11.16
CA GLY A 152 23.85 -4.10 -10.10
C GLY A 152 24.52 -3.01 -9.25
N ASP A 153 24.12 -1.74 -9.40
CA ASP A 153 24.66 -0.64 -8.59
C ASP A 153 23.70 -0.28 -7.45
N PRO A 154 24.03 -0.56 -6.18
CA PRO A 154 23.18 -0.25 -5.04
C PRO A 154 22.99 1.27 -4.82
N LYS A 155 23.81 2.12 -5.44
CA LYS A 155 23.69 3.58 -5.35
C LYS A 155 22.77 4.16 -6.43
N LYS A 156 22.30 3.35 -7.38
CA LYS A 156 21.43 3.79 -8.47
C LYS A 156 20.01 3.29 -8.23
N ILE A 157 19.05 4.13 -8.61
CA ILE A 157 17.62 3.80 -8.53
C ILE A 157 17.15 3.51 -9.96
N VAL A 158 16.47 2.38 -10.13
CA VAL A 158 15.84 1.98 -11.39
C VAL A 158 14.33 2.14 -11.23
N ALA A 159 13.67 2.71 -12.24
CA ALA A 159 12.22 2.95 -12.19
C ALA A 159 11.40 1.65 -12.17
N MET A 160 11.88 0.61 -12.84
CA MET A 160 11.26 -0.71 -12.90
C MET A 160 12.19 -1.77 -12.31
N ASP A 161 11.63 -2.86 -11.81
CA ASP A 161 12.42 -4.02 -11.38
C ASP A 161 13.17 -4.63 -12.58
N PRO A 162 14.52 -4.64 -12.58
CA PRO A 162 15.34 -5.24 -13.64
C PRO A 162 14.91 -6.64 -14.07
N TRP A 163 14.59 -7.48 -13.09
CA TRP A 163 14.30 -8.90 -13.30
C TRP A 163 12.81 -9.23 -13.26
N GLY A 164 11.94 -8.22 -13.11
CA GLY A 164 10.50 -8.41 -12.93
C GLY A 164 9.85 -9.13 -14.12
N HIS A 165 10.34 -8.88 -15.34
CA HIS A 165 9.86 -9.52 -16.57
C HIS A 165 10.23 -11.02 -16.68
N LEU A 166 11.22 -11.49 -15.91
CA LEU A 166 11.67 -12.89 -15.91
C LEU A 166 11.27 -13.64 -14.62
N ALA A 167 10.51 -13.00 -13.73
CA ALA A 167 10.25 -13.53 -12.40
C ALA A 167 9.60 -14.93 -12.37
N PRO A 168 8.59 -15.27 -13.21
CA PRO A 168 8.01 -16.61 -13.23
C PRO A 168 9.00 -17.74 -13.54
N TRP A 169 10.04 -17.44 -14.36
CA TRP A 169 11.05 -18.42 -14.75
C TRP A 169 12.21 -18.48 -13.75
N LEU A 170 12.73 -17.34 -13.32
CA LEU A 170 13.88 -17.26 -12.40
C LEU A 170 13.54 -17.77 -11.00
N PHE A 171 12.31 -17.56 -10.54
CA PHE A 171 11.90 -17.85 -9.17
C PHE A 171 10.87 -18.96 -9.06
N LYS A 172 10.73 -19.81 -10.09
CA LYS A 172 9.77 -20.93 -10.11
C LYS A 172 9.83 -21.77 -8.84
N ASP A 173 11.03 -22.22 -8.47
CA ASP A 173 11.26 -23.05 -7.28
C ASP A 173 10.88 -22.32 -5.98
N THR A 174 11.15 -21.02 -5.92
CA THR A 174 10.80 -20.19 -4.75
C THR A 174 9.27 -20.03 -4.66
N ILE A 175 8.61 -19.79 -5.79
CA ILE A 175 7.15 -19.69 -5.89
C ILE A 175 6.51 -21.01 -5.44
N GLU A 176 6.97 -22.16 -5.94
CA GLU A 176 6.45 -23.47 -5.55
C GLU A 176 6.66 -23.77 -4.06
N LYS A 177 7.84 -23.45 -3.52
CA LYS A 177 8.17 -23.65 -2.10
C LYS A 177 7.33 -22.78 -1.17
N GLN A 178 7.09 -21.52 -1.52
CA GLN A 178 6.33 -20.58 -0.68
C GLN A 178 4.82 -20.78 -0.74
N ASN A 179 4.32 -21.32 -1.85
CA ASN A 179 2.90 -21.56 -2.06
C ASN A 179 2.38 -22.84 -1.38
N GLY A 180 3.28 -23.65 -0.79
CA GLY A 180 2.94 -25.00 -0.34
C GLY A 180 2.49 -25.87 -1.52
N LYS A 181 2.29 -27.16 -1.29
CA LYS A 181 1.75 -28.05 -2.33
C LYS A 181 0.34 -27.59 -2.74
N GLY A 182 0.23 -26.81 -3.82
CA GLY A 182 -0.98 -26.70 -4.62
C GLY A 182 -1.66 -25.34 -4.79
N LYS A 183 -1.19 -24.19 -4.28
CA LYS A 183 -1.93 -22.91 -4.46
C LYS A 183 -1.06 -21.65 -4.61
N PRO A 184 -0.93 -21.03 -5.80
CA PRO A 184 -0.16 -19.80 -5.98
C PRO A 184 -0.95 -18.51 -5.79
N ALA A 185 -0.25 -17.51 -5.23
CA ALA A 185 -0.78 -16.24 -4.72
C ALA A 185 -0.92 -15.09 -5.75
N TRP A 186 -1.01 -15.38 -7.05
CA TRP A 186 -0.95 -14.35 -8.10
C TRP A 186 -2.11 -14.51 -9.08
N PRO A 187 -2.63 -13.44 -9.73
CA PRO A 187 -3.74 -13.58 -10.69
C PRO A 187 -3.30 -13.45 -12.17
N PRO A 188 -3.87 -14.23 -13.11
CA PRO A 188 -3.86 -13.93 -14.54
C PRO A 188 -5.11 -13.12 -14.92
N LEU A 189 -4.96 -12.30 -15.95
CA LEU A 189 -6.07 -11.81 -16.76
C LEU A 189 -6.19 -12.75 -17.96
N SER A 190 -7.11 -13.72 -17.89
CA SER A 190 -7.58 -14.43 -19.09
C SER A 190 -9.10 -14.50 -19.04
N LEU A 191 -9.74 -13.46 -19.59
CA LEU A 191 -11.11 -13.53 -20.08
C LEU A 191 -11.08 -14.36 -21.35
N ASN A 192 -11.40 -15.64 -21.25
CA ASN A 192 -11.84 -16.49 -22.36
C ASN A 192 -12.70 -17.60 -21.76
N GLU A 193 -13.97 -17.30 -21.49
CA GLU A 193 -15.01 -18.32 -21.49
C GLU A 193 -15.60 -18.39 -22.92
N PRO A 194 -15.72 -19.58 -23.53
CA PRO A 194 -16.49 -19.73 -24.75
C PRO A 194 -17.98 -19.58 -24.42
N LEU A 195 -18.68 -18.80 -25.26
CA LEU A 195 -20.14 -18.78 -25.30
C LEU A 195 -20.62 -20.14 -25.83
N ASP A 196 -21.25 -20.92 -24.97
CA ASP A 196 -22.26 -21.93 -25.34
C ASP A 196 -23.50 -21.72 -24.45
#